data_AF-A0A936TRW1-F1
#
_entry.id   AF-A0A936TRW1-F1
#
_cell.length_a   1.000
_cell.length_b   1.000
_cell.length_c   1.000
_cell.angle_alpha   90.00
_cell.angle_beta   90.00
_cell.angle_gamma   90.00
#
_symmetry.space_group_name_H-M   'P 1'
#
loop_
_entity.id
_entity.type
_entity.pdbx_description
1 polymer ?
#
loop_
_entity_poly.entity_id
_entity_poly.type
_entity_poly.pdbx_seq_one_letter_code
_entity_poly.pdbx_strand_id
1 'polypeptide(L)'
;MKLRNILITLALTTPAAALAADAPASDIPQNTDAWVRYMADFTRNAEMMADPKKFMAALNAVSEPTFATSALAAMMDPALYTQSVSSLMDPRAYGNFARAMDPAVIAAWSQALVDPQFIAALQTVLTDPNKLMRWMMLPMDPKLLGTAMNALNPNVLARWATAPASPQVTSMATAPMNPNWYGAWMGGMASPQSYGPTMNSLIRVPAYGAPMPMMVPMPIMPGAPVVK
;
A
#
# COMPACT_ATOMS: atom_id res chain seq x y z
N MET A 1 -34.15 -11.51 61.61
CA MET A 1 -33.30 -10.34 61.93
C MET A 1 -31.85 -10.68 61.55
N LYS A 2 -31.24 -9.84 60.68
CA LYS A 2 -29.85 -9.31 60.72
C LYS A 2 -28.68 -10.31 60.97
N LEU A 3 -27.57 -10.37 60.23
CA LEU A 3 -26.84 -9.37 59.44
C LEU A 3 -26.12 -10.03 58.24
N ARG A 4 -26.03 -9.24 57.17
CA ARG A 4 -25.24 -9.45 55.95
C ARG A 4 -23.75 -9.21 56.24
N ASN A 5 -22.88 -10.17 55.94
CA ASN A 5 -21.45 -9.91 55.79
C ASN A 5 -21.16 -9.57 54.33
N ILE A 6 -20.92 -8.29 54.06
CA ILE A 6 -20.48 -7.77 52.76
C ILE A 6 -18.95 -7.81 52.76
N LEU A 7 -18.36 -8.72 51.99
CA LEU A 7 -16.95 -8.65 51.60
C LEU A 7 -16.86 -7.83 50.32
N ILE A 8 -16.29 -6.63 50.42
CA ILE A 8 -15.95 -5.78 49.28
C ILE A 8 -14.59 -6.27 48.76
N THR A 9 -14.60 -7.11 47.73
CA THR A 9 -13.41 -7.37 46.91
C THR A 9 -13.16 -6.13 46.04
N LEU A 10 -12.14 -5.36 46.40
CA LEU A 10 -11.62 -4.26 45.61
C LEU A 10 -10.95 -4.85 44.35
N ALA A 11 -11.72 -4.98 43.28
CA ALA A 11 -11.20 -5.34 41.97
C ALA A 11 -10.41 -4.15 41.41
N LEU A 12 -9.08 -4.22 41.50
CA LEU A 12 -8.18 -3.43 40.64
C LEU A 12 -8.27 -4.00 39.22
N THR A 13 -9.39 -3.74 38.54
CA THR A 13 -9.49 -3.89 37.09
C THR A 13 -8.78 -2.71 36.48
N THR A 14 -7.47 -2.84 36.24
CA THR A 14 -6.80 -2.06 35.20
C THR A 14 -7.56 -2.30 33.89
N PRO A 15 -8.10 -1.27 33.22
CA PRO A 15 -8.69 -1.47 31.92
C PRO A 15 -7.56 -1.77 30.92
N ALA A 16 -7.31 -3.05 30.69
CA ALA A 16 -6.54 -3.54 29.53
C ALA A 16 -7.25 -3.24 28.19
N ALA A 17 -8.38 -2.52 28.22
CA ALA A 17 -9.13 -2.08 27.06
C ALA A 17 -8.57 -0.81 26.38
N ALA A 18 -7.49 -0.22 26.90
CA ALA A 18 -6.87 0.98 26.30
C ALA A 18 -5.74 0.69 25.29
N LEU A 19 -5.46 -0.59 24.96
CA LEU A 19 -4.43 -0.98 23.99
C LEU A 19 -4.96 -1.71 22.76
N ALA A 20 -6.27 -1.89 22.63
CA ALA A 20 -6.88 -2.14 21.33
C ALA A 20 -7.18 -0.79 20.68
N ALA A 21 -6.13 -0.02 20.41
CA ALA A 21 -6.19 0.86 19.25
C ALA A 21 -6.54 -0.06 18.09
N ASP A 22 -7.71 0.17 17.49
CA ASP A 22 -8.17 -0.44 16.26
C ASP A 22 -6.94 -0.59 15.35
N ALA A 23 -6.41 -1.82 15.25
CA ALA A 23 -5.31 -2.08 14.34
C ALA A 23 -5.89 -1.68 12.99
N PRO A 24 -5.28 -0.70 12.28
CA PRO A 24 -5.84 -0.23 11.03
C PRO A 24 -6.09 -1.47 10.18
N ALA A 25 -7.35 -1.66 9.75
CA ALA A 25 -7.73 -2.77 8.90
C ALA A 25 -6.65 -2.95 7.84
N SER A 26 -6.09 -4.17 7.71
CA SER A 26 -4.94 -4.39 6.83
C SER A 26 -5.22 -3.76 5.48
N ASP A 27 -4.51 -2.66 5.19
CA ASP A 27 -4.63 -1.89 3.95
C ASP A 27 -3.99 -2.63 2.76
N ILE A 28 -3.93 -3.95 2.86
CA ILE A 28 -3.36 -4.88 1.90
C ILE A 28 -4.53 -5.54 1.16
N PRO A 29 -4.58 -5.45 -0.17
CA PRO A 29 -5.61 -6.13 -0.95
C PRO A 29 -5.65 -7.63 -0.67
N GLN A 30 -6.87 -8.16 -0.50
CA GLN A 30 -7.09 -9.54 -0.02
C GLN A 30 -7.17 -10.59 -1.14
N ASN A 31 -7.39 -10.17 -2.39
CA ASN A 31 -7.56 -11.08 -3.53
C ASN A 31 -6.92 -10.51 -4.82
N THR A 32 -6.75 -11.35 -5.84
CA THR A 32 -6.08 -10.97 -7.09
C THR A 32 -6.79 -9.84 -7.82
N ASP A 33 -8.13 -9.83 -7.82
CA ASP A 33 -8.91 -8.77 -8.48
C ASP A 33 -8.75 -7.40 -7.80
N ALA A 34 -8.65 -7.39 -6.47
CA ALA A 34 -8.33 -6.19 -5.70
C ALA A 34 -6.89 -5.74 -5.95
N TRP A 35 -5.94 -6.68 -6.07
CA TRP A 35 -4.55 -6.37 -6.43
C TRP A 35 -4.42 -5.77 -7.83
N VAL A 36 -5.16 -6.29 -8.82
CA VAL A 36 -5.16 -5.72 -10.19
C VAL A 36 -5.68 -4.28 -10.17
N ARG A 37 -6.78 -4.01 -9.47
CA ARG A 37 -7.32 -2.65 -9.31
C ARG A 37 -6.37 -1.74 -8.55
N TYR A 38 -5.75 -2.26 -7.49
CA TYR A 38 -4.77 -1.53 -6.70
C TYR A 38 -3.56 -1.11 -7.53
N MET A 39 -3.05 -1.99 -8.40
CA MET A 39 -1.93 -1.67 -9.28
C MET A 39 -2.29 -0.69 -10.40
N ALA A 40 -3.53 -0.75 -10.87
CA ALA A 40 -4.10 0.21 -11.82
C ALA A 40 -4.35 1.61 -11.22
N ASP A 41 -4.42 1.73 -9.89
CA ASP A 41 -4.62 3.00 -9.19
C ASP A 41 -3.29 3.68 -8.84
N PHE A 42 -2.92 4.69 -9.62
CA PHE A 42 -1.66 5.43 -9.44
C PHE A 42 -1.62 6.31 -8.19
N THR A 43 -2.76 6.52 -7.52
CA THR A 43 -2.80 7.23 -6.24
C THR A 43 -2.37 6.36 -5.06
N ARG A 44 -2.28 5.03 -5.26
CA ARG A 44 -1.96 4.06 -4.19
C ARG A 44 -0.89 3.04 -4.56
N ASN A 45 -0.72 2.71 -5.84
CA ASN A 45 0.14 1.60 -6.25
C ASN A 45 1.60 1.73 -5.76
N ALA A 46 2.18 2.94 -5.76
CA ALA A 46 3.53 3.20 -5.27
C ALA A 46 3.76 2.87 -3.79
N GLU A 47 2.71 2.73 -2.97
CA GLU A 47 2.85 2.26 -1.58
C GLU A 47 3.47 0.86 -1.50
N MET A 48 3.35 0.03 -2.54
CA MET A 48 4.05 -1.26 -2.59
C MET A 48 5.58 -1.09 -2.62
N MET A 49 6.07 0.02 -3.17
CA MET A 49 7.49 0.36 -3.16
C MET A 49 7.87 1.11 -1.87
N ALA A 50 6.91 1.75 -1.21
CA ALA A 50 7.13 2.43 0.06
C ALA A 50 7.16 1.49 1.28
N ASP A 51 6.59 0.29 1.17
CA ASP A 51 6.51 -0.69 2.27
C ASP A 51 6.93 -2.10 1.82
N PRO A 52 8.03 -2.64 2.36
CA PRO A 52 8.50 -4.01 2.06
C PRO A 52 7.45 -5.10 2.32
N LYS A 53 6.55 -4.93 3.30
CA LYS A 53 5.49 -5.92 3.58
C LYS A 53 4.42 -5.91 2.49
N LYS A 54 4.00 -4.70 2.07
CA LYS A 54 3.08 -4.54 0.92
C LYS A 54 3.72 -5.07 -0.36
N PHE A 55 5.02 -4.86 -0.56
CA PHE A 55 5.76 -5.46 -1.67
C PHE A 55 5.67 -6.98 -1.67
N MET A 56 5.94 -7.64 -0.55
CA MET A 56 5.87 -9.10 -0.47
C MET A 56 4.47 -9.63 -0.72
N ALA A 57 3.44 -8.95 -0.22
CA ALA A 57 2.06 -9.29 -0.51
C ALA A 57 1.72 -9.13 -2.01
N ALA A 58 2.20 -8.04 -2.63
CA ALA A 58 2.04 -7.79 -4.07
C ALA A 58 2.77 -8.85 -4.91
N LEU A 59 4.02 -9.16 -4.55
CA LEU A 59 4.83 -10.17 -5.23
C LEU A 59 4.17 -11.55 -5.15
N ASN A 60 3.67 -11.92 -3.96
CA ASN A 60 2.93 -13.16 -3.79
C ASN A 60 1.69 -13.18 -4.70
N ALA A 61 0.88 -12.12 -4.69
CA ALA A 61 -0.30 -12.01 -5.53
C ALA A 61 0.02 -12.09 -7.03
N VAL A 62 1.02 -11.34 -7.53
CA VAL A 62 1.42 -11.31 -8.95
C VAL A 62 2.02 -12.63 -9.40
N SER A 63 2.69 -13.35 -8.51
CA SER A 63 3.27 -14.67 -8.80
C SER A 63 2.23 -15.78 -8.98
N GLU A 64 0.97 -15.55 -8.59
CA GLU A 64 -0.08 -16.55 -8.75
C GLU A 64 -0.60 -16.61 -10.20
N PRO A 65 -0.84 -17.80 -10.76
CA PRO A 65 -1.42 -17.94 -12.11
C PRO A 65 -2.81 -17.32 -12.21
N THR A 66 -3.59 -17.31 -11.12
CA THR A 66 -4.90 -16.65 -11.06
C THR A 66 -4.78 -15.14 -11.31
N PHE A 67 -3.65 -14.53 -10.96
CA PHE A 67 -3.41 -13.11 -11.24
C PHE A 67 -3.42 -12.81 -12.74
N ALA A 68 -2.83 -13.69 -13.57
CA ALA A 68 -2.86 -13.53 -15.02
C ALA A 68 -4.29 -13.53 -15.56
N THR A 69 -5.16 -14.41 -15.05
CA THR A 69 -6.58 -14.43 -15.46
C THR A 69 -7.32 -13.16 -15.05
N SER A 70 -7.08 -12.64 -13.84
CA SER A 70 -7.69 -11.38 -13.39
C SER A 70 -7.13 -10.17 -14.15
N ALA A 71 -5.84 -10.16 -14.48
CA ALA A 71 -5.20 -9.11 -15.27
C ALA A 71 -5.76 -9.10 -16.70
N LEU A 72 -5.96 -10.27 -17.31
CA LEU A 72 -6.60 -10.37 -18.62
C LEU A 72 -8.04 -9.85 -18.59
N ALA A 73 -8.83 -10.26 -17.59
CA ALA A 73 -10.20 -9.78 -17.43
C ALA A 73 -10.26 -8.25 -17.22
N ALA A 74 -9.29 -7.71 -16.47
CA ALA A 74 -9.14 -6.29 -16.22
C ALA A 74 -8.74 -5.49 -17.47
N MET A 75 -7.90 -6.04 -18.35
CA MET A 75 -7.56 -5.40 -19.64
C MET A 75 -8.78 -5.24 -20.55
N MET A 76 -9.77 -6.12 -20.39
CA MET A 76 -11.03 -6.06 -21.13
C MET A 76 -12.03 -5.06 -20.54
N ASP A 77 -11.75 -4.47 -19.38
CA ASP A 77 -12.62 -3.51 -18.71
C ASP A 77 -12.24 -2.07 -19.06
N PRO A 78 -13.01 -1.38 -19.93
CA PRO A 78 -12.74 0.03 -20.24
C PRO A 78 -12.93 0.94 -19.03
N ALA A 79 -13.75 0.56 -18.04
CA ALA A 79 -13.94 1.35 -16.83
C ALA A 79 -12.65 1.37 -16.00
N LEU A 80 -11.98 0.22 -15.86
CA LEU A 80 -10.69 0.18 -15.18
C LEU A 80 -9.65 1.02 -15.90
N TYR A 81 -9.58 0.97 -17.23
CA TYR A 81 -8.66 1.82 -18.00
C TYR A 81 -8.90 3.32 -17.73
N THR A 82 -10.14 3.77 -17.82
CA THR A 82 -10.48 5.18 -17.56
C THR A 82 -10.22 5.59 -16.10
N GLN A 83 -10.46 4.69 -15.15
CA GLN A 83 -10.08 4.89 -13.75
C GLN A 83 -8.56 5.04 -13.60
N SER A 84 -7.76 4.18 -14.24
CA SER A 84 -6.30 4.27 -14.19
C SER A 84 -5.80 5.60 -14.71
N VAL A 85 -6.29 6.03 -15.88
CA VAL A 85 -5.91 7.33 -16.46
C VAL A 85 -6.37 8.48 -15.56
N SER A 86 -7.59 8.41 -15.01
CA SER A 86 -8.07 9.41 -14.05
C SER A 86 -7.20 9.49 -12.80
N SER A 87 -6.71 8.36 -12.30
CA SER A 87 -5.85 8.30 -11.12
C SER A 87 -4.47 8.92 -11.37
N LEU A 88 -3.95 8.88 -12.61
CA LEU A 88 -2.74 9.62 -13.00
C LEU A 88 -2.95 11.13 -13.02
N MET A 89 -4.16 11.59 -13.37
CA MET A 89 -4.51 13.02 -13.38
C MET A 89 -4.87 13.57 -12.00
N ASP A 90 -4.92 12.72 -10.97
CA ASP A 90 -5.14 13.09 -9.58
C ASP A 90 -3.82 13.60 -8.95
N PRO A 91 -3.80 14.81 -8.36
CA PRO A 91 -2.65 15.33 -7.61
C PRO A 91 -2.06 14.38 -6.57
N ARG A 92 -2.88 13.48 -6.02
CA ARG A 92 -2.47 12.50 -5.00
C ARG A 92 -1.50 11.47 -5.55
N ALA A 93 -1.52 11.20 -6.86
CA ALA A 93 -0.55 10.30 -7.49
C ALA A 93 0.87 10.82 -7.31
N TYR A 94 1.11 12.13 -7.43
CA TYR A 94 2.43 12.72 -7.15
C TYR A 94 2.91 12.39 -5.74
N GLY A 95 2.08 12.66 -4.73
CA GLY A 95 2.43 12.37 -3.34
C GLY A 95 2.68 10.88 -3.10
N ASN A 96 1.93 10.00 -3.76
CA ASN A 96 2.14 8.56 -3.68
C ASN A 96 3.57 8.15 -4.09
N PHE A 97 4.04 8.61 -5.26
CA PHE A 97 5.40 8.32 -5.73
C PHE A 97 6.48 9.08 -4.95
N ALA A 98 6.21 10.30 -4.52
CA ALA A 98 7.16 11.09 -3.72
C ALA A 98 7.47 10.41 -2.37
N ARG A 99 6.48 9.79 -1.73
CA ARG A 99 6.68 9.02 -0.49
C ARG A 99 7.56 7.79 -0.68
N ALA A 100 7.49 7.13 -1.83
CA ALA A 100 8.33 5.96 -2.12
C ALA A 100 9.84 6.29 -2.15
N MET A 101 10.19 7.56 -2.35
CA MET A 101 11.58 8.04 -2.33
C MET A 101 12.01 8.63 -0.97
N ASP A 102 11.19 8.51 0.08
CA ASP A 102 11.52 9.04 1.40
C ASP A 102 12.70 8.25 2.03
N PRO A 103 13.66 8.91 2.72
CA PRO A 103 14.73 8.24 3.44
C PRO A 103 14.27 7.14 4.42
N ALA A 104 13.11 7.29 5.05
CA ALA A 104 12.52 6.27 5.93
C ALA A 104 12.13 4.99 5.16
N VAL A 105 11.71 5.12 3.90
CA VAL A 105 11.44 3.97 3.03
C VAL A 105 12.74 3.22 2.73
N ILE A 106 13.81 3.95 2.41
CA ILE A 106 15.13 3.35 2.18
C ILE A 106 15.60 2.59 3.42
N ALA A 107 15.44 3.17 4.61
CA ALA A 107 15.77 2.51 5.86
C ALA A 107 14.92 1.24 6.08
N ALA A 108 13.61 1.30 5.84
CA ALA A 108 12.72 0.15 5.94
C ALA A 108 13.13 -0.98 4.99
N TRP A 109 13.52 -0.66 3.76
CA TRP A 109 14.05 -1.64 2.79
C TRP A 109 15.39 -2.22 3.23
N SER A 110 16.32 -1.39 3.72
CA SER A 110 17.59 -1.88 4.25
C SER A 110 17.35 -2.88 5.39
N GLN A 111 16.35 -2.62 6.23
CA GLN A 111 16.02 -3.47 7.37
C GLN A 111 15.32 -4.76 6.93
N ALA A 112 14.43 -4.68 5.94
CA ALA A 112 13.79 -5.85 5.35
C ALA A 112 14.81 -6.77 4.64
N LEU A 113 15.79 -6.21 3.94
CA LEU A 113 16.81 -7.00 3.22
C LEU A 113 17.77 -7.75 4.15
N VAL A 114 17.90 -7.35 5.42
CA VAL A 114 18.67 -8.10 6.42
C VAL A 114 17.79 -9.00 7.30
N ASP A 115 16.46 -8.94 7.14
CA ASP A 115 15.53 -9.79 7.88
C ASP A 115 15.49 -11.21 7.26
N PRO A 116 15.89 -12.26 8.01
CA PRO A 116 15.83 -13.64 7.53
C PRO A 116 14.43 -14.07 7.09
N GLN A 117 13.36 -13.56 7.72
CA GLN A 117 11.98 -13.91 7.36
C GLN A 117 11.60 -13.35 5.99
N PHE A 118 12.01 -12.13 5.68
CA PHE A 118 11.78 -11.52 4.39
C PHE A 118 12.49 -12.28 3.27
N ILE A 119 13.78 -12.64 3.49
CA ILE A 119 14.56 -13.43 2.54
C ILE A 119 13.94 -14.81 2.31
N ALA A 120 13.54 -15.50 3.37
CA ALA A 120 12.90 -16.81 3.27
C ALA A 120 11.56 -16.74 2.51
N ALA A 121 10.75 -15.72 2.78
CA ALA A 121 9.50 -15.51 2.06
C ALA A 121 9.73 -15.20 0.58
N LEU A 122 10.75 -14.40 0.24
CA LEU A 122 11.13 -14.11 -1.15
C LEU A 122 11.54 -15.39 -1.89
N GLN A 123 12.39 -16.21 -1.29
CA GLN A 123 12.80 -17.50 -1.86
C GLN A 123 11.57 -18.40 -2.09
N THR A 124 10.70 -18.50 -1.09
CA THR A 124 9.50 -19.35 -1.16
C THR A 124 8.61 -18.94 -2.33
N VAL A 125 8.34 -17.63 -2.50
CA VAL A 125 7.50 -17.15 -3.60
C VAL A 125 8.11 -17.48 -4.97
N LEU A 126 9.44 -17.41 -5.10
CA LEU A 126 10.13 -17.64 -6.37
C LEU A 126 10.33 -19.13 -6.71
N THR A 127 10.41 -20.00 -5.71
CA THR A 127 10.76 -21.42 -5.92
C THR A 127 9.64 -22.38 -5.56
N ASP A 128 8.42 -21.92 -5.28
CA ASP A 128 7.30 -22.80 -4.94
C ASP A 128 6.98 -23.79 -6.09
N PRO A 129 7.28 -25.09 -5.92
CA PRO A 129 7.07 -26.08 -6.98
C PRO A 129 5.60 -26.21 -7.37
N ASN A 130 4.69 -25.98 -6.41
CA ASN A 130 3.26 -26.04 -6.69
C ASN A 130 2.82 -24.89 -7.59
N LYS A 131 3.40 -23.68 -7.41
CA LYS A 131 3.13 -22.55 -8.30
C LYS A 131 3.63 -22.84 -9.71
N LEU A 132 4.84 -23.35 -9.86
CA LEU A 132 5.40 -23.72 -11.17
C LEU A 132 4.52 -24.76 -11.89
N MET A 133 4.03 -25.77 -11.17
CA MET A 133 3.10 -26.75 -11.71
C MET A 133 1.78 -26.11 -12.18
N ARG A 134 1.22 -25.18 -11.38
CA ARG A 134 0.02 -24.44 -11.77
C ARG A 134 0.24 -23.55 -12.99
N TRP A 135 1.41 -22.91 -13.11
CA TRP A 135 1.80 -22.15 -14.30
C TRP A 135 1.91 -23.03 -15.54
N MET A 136 2.47 -24.24 -15.41
CA MET A 136 2.53 -25.20 -16.51
C MET A 136 1.13 -25.64 -16.97
N MET A 137 0.17 -25.72 -16.03
CA MET A 137 -1.22 -26.08 -16.31
C MET A 137 -2.09 -24.88 -16.72
N LEU A 138 -1.59 -23.64 -16.59
CA LEU A 138 -2.35 -22.42 -16.84
C LEU A 138 -2.99 -22.37 -18.25
N PRO A 139 -2.32 -22.79 -19.35
CA PRO A 139 -2.95 -22.80 -20.68
C PRO A 139 -4.19 -23.72 -20.78
N MET A 140 -4.30 -24.70 -19.88
CA MET A 140 -5.43 -25.63 -19.80
C MET A 140 -6.46 -25.22 -18.72
N ASP A 141 -6.24 -24.09 -18.03
CA ASP A 141 -7.16 -23.61 -17.00
C ASP A 141 -8.50 -23.17 -17.64
N PRO A 142 -9.64 -23.77 -17.25
CA PRO A 142 -10.94 -23.39 -17.78
C PRO A 142 -11.30 -21.92 -17.53
N LYS A 143 -10.79 -21.31 -16.45
CA LYS A 143 -11.00 -19.88 -16.17
C LYS A 143 -10.25 -19.01 -17.16
N LEU A 144 -9.00 -19.36 -17.51
CA LEU A 144 -8.24 -18.63 -18.53
C LEU A 144 -8.94 -18.75 -19.88
N LEU A 145 -9.28 -19.96 -20.30
CA LEU A 145 -9.97 -20.22 -21.58
C LEU A 145 -11.32 -19.50 -21.65
N GLY A 146 -12.10 -19.55 -20.57
CA GLY A 146 -13.37 -18.83 -20.47
C GLY A 146 -13.19 -17.31 -20.56
N THR A 147 -12.17 -16.76 -19.91
CA THR A 147 -11.83 -15.33 -19.99
C THR A 147 -11.40 -14.94 -21.41
N ALA A 148 -10.58 -15.76 -22.07
CA ALA A 148 -10.16 -15.56 -23.44
C ALA A 148 -11.33 -15.61 -24.43
N MET A 149 -12.26 -16.55 -24.25
CA MET A 149 -13.50 -16.58 -25.05
C MET A 149 -14.38 -15.36 -24.80
N ASN A 150 -14.44 -14.89 -23.54
CA ASN A 150 -15.16 -13.66 -23.21
C ASN A 150 -14.51 -12.41 -23.84
N ALA A 151 -13.22 -12.44 -24.19
CA ALA A 151 -12.56 -11.36 -24.94
C ALA A 151 -13.17 -11.14 -26.32
N LEU A 152 -13.70 -12.21 -26.92
CA LEU A 152 -14.39 -12.18 -28.20
C LEU A 152 -15.89 -11.86 -28.06
N ASN A 153 -16.37 -11.62 -26.83
CA ASN A 153 -17.77 -11.33 -26.58
C ASN A 153 -18.13 -9.95 -27.17
N PRO A 154 -19.17 -9.86 -28.02
CA PRO A 154 -19.61 -8.58 -28.60
C PRO A 154 -19.99 -7.56 -27.53
N ASN A 155 -20.42 -7.98 -26.34
CA ASN A 155 -20.72 -7.07 -25.24
C ASN A 155 -19.48 -6.37 -24.66
N VAL A 156 -18.29 -6.99 -24.76
CA VAL A 156 -17.03 -6.35 -24.38
C VAL A 156 -16.65 -5.31 -25.43
N LEU A 157 -16.77 -5.66 -26.71
CA LEU A 157 -16.53 -4.73 -27.83
C LEU A 157 -17.48 -3.54 -27.80
N ALA A 158 -18.77 -3.77 -27.52
CA ALA A 158 -19.76 -2.71 -27.38
C ALA A 158 -19.41 -1.76 -26.23
N ARG A 159 -18.98 -2.30 -25.07
CA ARG A 159 -18.50 -1.49 -23.94
C ARG A 159 -17.33 -0.61 -24.35
N TRP A 160 -16.34 -1.15 -25.06
CA TRP A 160 -15.23 -0.38 -25.61
C TRP A 160 -15.66 0.67 -26.64
N ALA A 161 -16.62 0.34 -27.52
CA ALA A 161 -17.15 1.30 -28.50
C ALA A 161 -17.82 2.50 -27.83
N THR A 162 -18.50 2.27 -26.69
CA THR A 162 -19.14 3.34 -25.90
C THR A 162 -18.21 4.00 -24.88
N ALA A 163 -17.04 3.43 -24.61
CA ALA A 163 -16.14 3.89 -23.55
C ALA A 163 -15.71 5.37 -23.70
N PRO A 164 -15.39 5.89 -24.91
CA PRO A 164 -15.05 7.31 -25.08
C PRO A 164 -16.21 8.27 -24.78
N ALA A 165 -17.46 7.80 -24.89
CA ALA A 165 -18.65 8.59 -24.59
C ALA A 165 -19.11 8.44 -23.13
N SER A 166 -18.33 7.75 -22.29
CA SER A 166 -18.67 7.57 -20.88
C SER A 166 -18.54 8.89 -20.10
N PRO A 167 -19.38 9.10 -19.06
CA PRO A 167 -19.30 10.29 -18.20
C PRO A 167 -17.93 10.49 -17.56
N GLN A 168 -17.22 9.40 -17.25
CA GLN A 168 -15.87 9.41 -16.70
C GLN A 168 -14.87 10.05 -17.68
N VAL A 169 -14.93 9.69 -18.96
CA VAL A 169 -14.07 10.31 -19.99
C VAL A 169 -14.43 11.77 -20.19
N THR A 170 -15.71 12.15 -20.19
CA THR A 170 -16.12 13.56 -20.26
C THR A 170 -15.61 14.36 -19.06
N SER A 171 -15.68 13.79 -17.86
CA SER A 171 -15.17 14.42 -16.63
C SER A 171 -13.66 14.61 -16.69
N MET A 172 -12.93 13.63 -17.22
CA MET A 172 -11.50 13.70 -17.43
C MET A 172 -11.11 14.73 -18.51
N ALA A 173 -11.83 14.77 -19.62
CA ALA A 173 -11.60 15.73 -20.71
C ALA A 173 -11.84 17.18 -20.27
N THR A 174 -12.75 17.39 -19.31
CA THR A 174 -13.07 18.72 -18.76
C THR A 174 -12.27 19.06 -17.50
N ALA A 175 -11.53 18.10 -16.91
CA ALA A 175 -10.76 18.32 -15.70
C ALA A 175 -9.75 19.50 -15.81
N PRO A 176 -8.96 19.63 -16.89
CA PRO A 176 -8.03 20.77 -17.04
C PRO A 176 -8.73 22.12 -17.27
N MET A 177 -10.02 22.14 -17.61
CA MET A 177 -10.79 23.37 -17.76
C MET A 177 -11.28 23.91 -16.41
N ASN A 178 -11.21 23.10 -15.35
CA ASN A 178 -11.60 23.49 -14.00
C ASN A 178 -10.42 24.20 -13.30
N PRO A 179 -10.53 25.50 -12.92
CA PRO A 179 -9.47 26.20 -12.21
C PRO A 179 -9.06 25.52 -10.89
N ASN A 180 -10.00 24.83 -10.23
CA ASN A 180 -9.73 24.11 -9.00
C ASN A 180 -8.77 22.92 -9.20
N TRP A 181 -8.69 22.37 -10.43
CA TRP A 181 -7.76 21.30 -10.76
C TRP A 181 -6.30 21.75 -10.58
N TYR A 182 -5.95 22.94 -11.07
CA TYR A 182 -4.61 23.51 -10.87
C TYR A 182 -4.33 23.83 -9.41
N GLY A 183 -5.32 24.37 -8.69
CA GLY A 183 -5.22 24.60 -7.25
C GLY A 183 -4.96 23.33 -6.47
N ALA A 184 -5.61 22.22 -6.84
CA ALA A 184 -5.40 20.91 -6.23
C ALA A 184 -3.99 20.35 -6.53
N TRP A 185 -3.46 20.55 -7.75
CA TRP A 185 -2.08 20.18 -8.08
C TRP A 185 -1.04 21.00 -7.32
N MET A 186 -1.21 22.33 -7.28
CA MET A 186 -0.32 23.20 -6.49
C MET A 186 -0.42 22.89 -5.00
N GLY A 187 -1.61 22.67 -4.46
CA GLY A 187 -1.82 22.28 -3.07
C GLY A 187 -1.23 20.90 -2.77
N GLY A 188 -1.38 19.95 -3.68
CA GLY A 188 -0.77 18.61 -3.59
C GLY A 188 0.75 18.72 -3.50
N MET A 189 1.40 19.43 -4.42
CA MET A 189 2.85 19.62 -4.41
C MET A 189 3.35 20.48 -3.22
N ALA A 190 2.59 21.48 -2.79
CA ALA A 190 2.99 22.34 -1.66
C ALA A 190 2.72 21.70 -0.30
N SER A 191 1.85 20.68 -0.23
CA SER A 191 1.50 20.05 1.04
C SER A 191 2.65 19.19 1.57
N PRO A 192 3.11 19.41 2.82
CA PRO A 192 4.13 18.57 3.44
C PRO A 192 3.74 17.08 3.50
N GLN A 193 2.44 16.77 3.53
CA GLN A 193 1.89 15.42 3.56
C GLN A 193 2.07 14.64 2.26
N SER A 194 2.32 15.32 1.14
CA SER A 194 2.67 14.65 -0.12
C SER A 194 4.07 14.07 -0.11
N TYR A 195 4.92 14.58 0.78
CA TYR A 195 6.25 14.03 1.00
C TYR A 195 6.19 13.10 2.22
N GLY A 196 7.00 12.04 2.23
CA GLY A 196 6.95 11.03 3.28
C GLY A 196 7.28 11.59 4.68
N PRO A 197 7.21 10.77 5.74
CA PRO A 197 7.37 11.23 7.11
C PRO A 197 8.65 12.03 7.36
N THR A 198 9.77 11.62 6.76
CA THR A 198 11.06 12.30 6.93
C THR A 198 11.05 13.65 6.23
N MET A 199 10.62 13.69 4.97
CA MET A 199 10.61 14.93 4.20
C MET A 199 9.56 15.91 4.73
N ASN A 200 8.40 15.42 5.17
CA ASN A 200 7.38 16.20 5.89
C ASN A 200 7.96 16.84 7.16
N SER A 201 8.79 16.11 7.91
CA SER A 201 9.44 16.66 9.11
C SER A 201 10.49 17.74 8.80
N LEU A 202 11.14 17.68 7.63
CA LEU A 202 12.12 18.66 7.17
C LEU A 202 11.47 19.92 6.57
N ILE A 203 10.38 19.76 5.83
CA ILE A 203 9.63 20.86 5.19
C ILE A 203 8.86 21.66 6.25
N ARG A 204 8.40 21.00 7.31
CA ARG A 204 7.92 21.69 8.51
C ARG A 204 9.11 22.30 9.22
N VAL A 205 9.48 23.53 8.82
CA VAL A 205 10.41 24.37 9.59
C VAL A 205 9.97 24.28 11.06
N PRO A 206 10.86 23.89 11.98
CA PRO A 206 10.47 23.78 13.38
C PRO A 206 9.96 25.15 13.80
N ALA A 207 8.69 25.21 14.22
CA ALA A 207 8.32 26.24 15.15
C ALA A 207 9.33 26.13 16.29
N TYR A 208 10.21 27.14 16.41
CA TYR A 208 11.17 27.27 17.50
C TYR A 208 10.43 26.96 18.81
N GLY A 209 10.64 25.76 19.37
CA GLY A 209 9.90 25.31 20.56
C GLY A 209 9.64 23.81 20.69
N ALA A 210 9.83 22.98 19.65
CA ALA A 210 9.78 21.53 19.85
C ALA A 210 11.07 21.03 20.54
N PRO A 211 11.00 20.38 21.71
CA PRO A 211 12.18 19.88 22.40
C PRO A 211 12.86 18.84 21.52
N MET A 212 14.09 19.13 21.11
CA MET A 212 14.97 18.16 20.46
C MET A 212 15.05 16.92 21.36
N PRO A 213 14.86 15.70 20.84
CA PRO A 213 15.12 14.50 21.61
C PRO A 213 16.61 14.49 21.96
N MET A 214 16.88 14.78 23.24
CA MET A 214 18.22 14.76 23.82
C MET A 214 18.86 13.42 23.50
N MET A 215 19.94 13.44 22.72
CA MET A 215 20.79 12.28 22.51
C MET A 215 21.16 11.74 23.90
N VAL A 216 20.75 10.49 24.15
CA VAL A 216 21.11 9.74 25.35
C VAL A 216 22.65 9.75 25.46
N PRO A 217 23.25 10.22 26.56
CA PRO A 217 24.69 10.19 26.72
C PRO A 217 25.16 8.73 26.66
N MET A 218 26.07 8.41 25.74
CA MET A 218 26.69 7.09 25.71
C MET A 218 27.36 6.79 27.06
N PRO A 219 27.21 5.57 27.61
CA PRO A 219 27.91 5.18 28.82
C PRO A 219 29.42 5.09 28.55
N ILE A 220 30.18 5.85 29.33
CA ILE A 220 31.65 5.86 29.34
C ILE A 220 32.12 4.49 29.84
N MET A 221 32.90 3.76 29.03
CA MET A 221 33.51 2.49 29.46
C MET A 221 34.51 2.74 30.61
N PRO A 222 34.56 1.88 31.65
CA PRO A 222 35.50 2.05 32.76
C PRO A 222 36.91 1.55 32.43
N GLY A 223 37.88 2.46 32.53
CA GLY A 223 39.22 2.27 33.13
C GLY A 223 40.15 1.14 32.64
N ALA A 224 41.17 1.52 31.87
CA ALA A 224 42.43 0.75 31.83
C ALA A 224 43.36 1.21 32.99
N PRO A 225 44.07 0.31 33.68
CA PRO A 225 44.90 0.66 34.83
C PRO A 225 46.25 1.25 34.40
N VAL A 226 46.65 2.35 35.05
CA VAL A 226 48.01 2.92 34.93
C VAL A 226 48.89 2.31 36.01
N VAL A 227 49.93 1.59 35.56
CA VAL A 227 51.01 1.02 36.37
C VAL A 227 51.89 2.15 36.90
N LYS A 228 52.27 2.09 38.18
CA LYS A 228 53.42 2.81 38.75
C LYS A 228 54.49 1.82 39.10
#